data_AF-A0A7J7VE11-F1
#
_entry.id   AF-A0A7J7VE11-F1
#
_cell.length_a   1.000
_cell.length_b   1.000
_cell.length_c   1.000
_cell.angle_alpha   90.00
_cell.angle_beta   90.00
_cell.angle_gamma   90.00
#
_symmetry.space_group_name_H-M   'P 1'
#
loop_
_entity.id
_entity.type
_entity.pdbx_description
1 polymer ?
#
loop_
_entity_poly.entity_id
_entity_poly.type
_entity_poly.pdbx_seq_one_letter_code
_entity_poly.pdbx_strand_id
1 'polypeptide(L)'
;MMQNPQILTAFQERLDDLVETPAAYVESLSGAVKQRVVALKTLQGKCAQIEAKFYEEVHDLERKYAVLCQPLFEKPSEIMNTLYEPTEEECQWKPDKEDEISEELKEKATTEDDTKDEEKERPQGNS
;
A
#
# COMPACT_ATOMS: atom_id res chain seq x y z
N MET A 1 7.16 4.78 -26.25
CA MET A 1 5.80 4.66 -26.82
C MET A 1 5.74 3.39 -27.64
N MET A 2 4.78 2.49 -27.38
CA MET A 2 4.68 1.18 -28.02
C MET A 2 4.29 1.34 -29.51
N GLN A 3 5.19 0.98 -30.43
CA GLN A 3 5.09 1.29 -31.87
C GLN A 3 4.55 0.15 -32.74
N ASN A 4 4.01 -0.94 -32.16
CA ASN A 4 3.59 -2.10 -32.95
C ASN A 4 2.06 -2.34 -32.89
N PRO A 5 1.31 -2.00 -33.96
CA PRO A 5 -0.14 -2.16 -33.98
C PRO A 5 -0.60 -3.62 -33.91
N GLN A 6 0.18 -4.58 -34.42
CA GLN A 6 -0.18 -6.00 -34.33
C GLN A 6 -0.09 -6.53 -32.90
N ILE A 7 0.84 -6.00 -32.10
CA ILE A 7 0.95 -6.36 -30.68
C ILE A 7 -0.24 -5.79 -29.90
N LEU A 8 -0.69 -4.57 -30.24
CA LEU A 8 -1.88 -3.98 -29.63
C LEU A 8 -3.14 -4.78 -29.98
N THR A 9 -3.31 -5.19 -31.24
CA THR A 9 -4.43 -6.02 -31.68
C THR A 9 -4.41 -7.39 -30.99
N ALA A 10 -3.27 -8.09 -30.97
CA ALA A 10 -3.16 -9.39 -30.29
C ALA A 10 -3.35 -9.27 -28.76
N PHE A 11 -2.99 -8.15 -28.15
CA PHE A 11 -3.26 -7.89 -26.74
C PHE A 11 -4.75 -7.62 -26.51
N GLN A 12 -5.40 -6.92 -27.43
CA GLN A 12 -6.82 -6.62 -27.39
C GLN A 12 -7.68 -7.86 -27.62
N GLU A 13 -7.33 -8.73 -28.59
CA GLU A 13 -7.98 -10.03 -28.81
C GLU A 13 -7.87 -10.93 -27.57
N ARG A 14 -6.70 -10.97 -26.93
CA ARG A 14 -6.51 -11.73 -25.68
C ARG A 14 -7.26 -11.13 -24.49
N LEU A 15 -7.46 -9.81 -24.46
CA LEU A 15 -8.28 -9.15 -23.44
C LEU A 15 -9.76 -9.38 -23.69
N ASP A 16 -10.22 -9.37 -24.95
CA ASP A 16 -11.60 -9.68 -25.34
C ASP A 16 -11.95 -11.15 -25.00
N ASP A 17 -11.06 -12.11 -25.30
CA ASP A 17 -11.22 -13.52 -24.90
C ASP A 17 -11.28 -13.71 -23.37
N LEU A 18 -10.56 -12.88 -22.61
CA LEU A 18 -10.56 -12.91 -21.15
C LEU A 18 -11.85 -12.30 -20.56
N VAL A 19 -12.51 -11.41 -21.30
CA VAL A 19 -13.72 -10.69 -20.89
C VAL A 19 -14.99 -11.54 -21.07
N GLU A 20 -15.02 -12.51 -21.99
CA GLU A 20 -16.23 -13.31 -22.27
C GLU A 20 -16.57 -14.37 -21.21
N THR A 21 -15.67 -14.73 -20.30
CA THR A 21 -15.84 -15.90 -19.41
C THR A 21 -16.46 -15.64 -18.02
N PRO A 22 -16.37 -14.46 -17.36
CA PRO A 22 -16.94 -14.28 -16.02
C PRO A 22 -18.47 -14.08 -16.01
N ALA A 23 -19.01 -13.35 -16.99
CA ALA A 23 -20.42 -12.95 -16.98
C ALA A 23 -21.37 -14.12 -17.32
N ALA A 24 -21.07 -14.87 -18.38
CA ALA A 24 -21.83 -16.06 -18.77
C ALA A 24 -21.81 -17.15 -17.68
N TYR A 25 -20.66 -17.32 -17.02
CA TYR A 25 -20.54 -18.22 -15.88
C TYR A 25 -21.46 -17.80 -14.72
N VAL A 26 -21.44 -16.52 -14.33
CA VAL A 26 -22.32 -16.00 -13.27
C VAL A 26 -23.80 -16.15 -13.63
N GLU A 27 -24.16 -15.97 -14.90
CA GLU A 27 -25.53 -16.19 -15.39
C GLU A 27 -25.99 -17.65 -15.30
N SER A 28 -25.08 -18.61 -15.49
CA SER A 28 -25.36 -20.05 -15.35
C SER A 28 -25.56 -20.52 -13.89
N LEU A 29 -25.20 -19.69 -12.90
CA LEU A 29 -25.28 -20.06 -11.48
C LEU A 29 -26.74 -20.10 -10.98
N SER A 30 -26.99 -20.97 -9.99
CA SER A 30 -28.29 -21.03 -9.30
C SER A 30 -28.57 -19.74 -8.52
N GLY A 31 -29.86 -19.42 -8.30
CA GLY A 31 -30.28 -18.17 -7.65
C GLY A 31 -29.65 -17.96 -6.26
N ALA A 32 -29.52 -19.03 -5.46
CA ALA A 32 -28.87 -18.96 -4.16
C ALA A 32 -27.38 -18.60 -4.25
N VAL A 33 -26.68 -19.09 -5.29
CA VAL A 33 -25.26 -18.76 -5.50
C VAL A 33 -25.12 -17.31 -5.98
N LYS A 34 -25.99 -16.85 -6.90
CA LYS A 34 -26.01 -15.44 -7.34
C LYS A 34 -26.20 -14.48 -6.17
N GLN A 35 -27.13 -14.79 -5.25
CA GLN A 35 -27.34 -13.97 -4.05
C GLN A 35 -26.10 -13.89 -3.16
N ARG A 36 -25.39 -15.01 -2.95
CA ARG A 36 -24.12 -15.01 -2.19
C ARG A 36 -23.05 -14.16 -2.88
N VAL A 37 -22.92 -14.27 -4.20
CA VAL A 37 -21.97 -13.45 -4.98
C VAL A 37 -22.29 -11.96 -4.84
N VAL A 38 -23.57 -11.57 -4.89
CA VAL A 38 -23.97 -10.17 -4.67
C VAL A 38 -23.62 -9.72 -3.25
N ALA A 39 -23.90 -10.53 -2.23
CA ALA A 39 -23.56 -10.20 -0.84
C ALA A 39 -22.04 -10.01 -0.66
N LEU A 40 -21.23 -10.87 -1.28
CA LEU A 40 -19.77 -10.73 -1.27
C LEU A 40 -19.29 -9.46 -1.97
N LYS A 41 -19.87 -9.12 -3.12
CA LYS A 41 -19.56 -7.86 -3.83
C LYS A 41 -19.91 -6.63 -2.97
N THR A 42 -21.03 -6.66 -2.26
CA THR A 42 -21.40 -5.58 -1.33
C THR A 42 -20.39 -5.46 -0.19
N LEU A 43 -19.92 -6.58 0.38
CA LEU A 43 -18.87 -6.57 1.40
C LEU A 43 -17.56 -6.00 0.86
N GLN A 44 -17.13 -6.44 -0.33
CA GLN A 44 -15.93 -5.96 -0.99
C GLN A 44 -16.00 -4.44 -1.25
N GLY A 45 -17.16 -3.92 -1.65
CA GLY A 45 -17.37 -2.49 -1.80
C GLY A 45 -17.19 -1.71 -0.49
N LYS A 46 -17.58 -2.29 0.65
CA LYS A 46 -17.33 -1.67 1.97
C LYS A 46 -15.85 -1.71 2.34
N CYS A 47 -15.14 -2.79 2.03
CA CYS A 47 -13.68 -2.85 2.23
C CYS A 47 -12.97 -1.76 1.42
N ALA A 48 -13.32 -1.63 0.14
CA ALA A 48 -12.74 -0.60 -0.74
C ALA A 48 -12.99 0.83 -0.22
N GLN A 49 -14.13 1.10 0.44
CA GLN A 49 -14.38 2.40 1.07
C GLN A 49 -13.45 2.67 2.27
N ILE A 50 -13.14 1.63 3.05
CA ILE A 50 -12.21 1.75 4.17
C ILE A 50 -10.78 1.94 3.65
N GLU A 51 -10.38 1.16 2.65
CA GLU A 51 -9.08 1.30 1.97
C GLU A 51 -8.89 2.70 1.38
N ALA A 52 -9.93 3.26 0.75
CA ALA A 52 -9.88 4.61 0.21
C ALA A 52 -9.57 5.66 1.30
N LYS A 53 -10.22 5.55 2.48
CA LYS A 53 -9.94 6.44 3.62
C LYS A 53 -8.52 6.24 4.16
N PHE A 54 -8.06 4.99 4.27
CA PHE A 54 -6.70 4.70 4.69
C PHE A 54 -5.68 5.37 3.77
N TYR A 55 -5.83 5.26 2.45
CA TYR A 55 -4.92 5.88 1.50
C TYR A 55 -5.02 7.42 1.48
N GLU A 56 -6.20 7.99 1.75
CA GLU A 56 -6.35 9.43 1.96
C GLU A 56 -5.52 9.91 3.17
N GLU A 57 -5.62 9.22 4.30
CA GLU A 57 -4.88 9.55 5.52
C GLU A 57 -3.37 9.36 5.35
N VAL A 58 -2.93 8.28 4.70
CA VAL A 58 -1.51 8.07 4.34
C VAL A 58 -1.00 9.20 3.46
N HIS A 59 -1.78 9.61 2.45
CA HIS A 59 -1.37 10.69 1.56
C HIS A 59 -1.26 12.03 2.30
N ASP A 60 -2.18 12.33 3.21
CA ASP A 60 -2.08 13.51 4.07
C ASP A 60 -0.82 13.49 4.94
N LEU A 61 -0.49 12.32 5.48
CA LEU A 61 0.71 12.12 6.28
C LEU A 61 1.98 12.34 5.43
N GLU A 62 2.05 11.73 4.25
CA GLU A 62 3.15 11.91 3.30
C GLU A 62 3.34 13.38 2.95
N ARG A 63 2.25 14.10 2.63
CA ARG A 63 2.31 15.54 2.32
C ARG A 63 2.85 16.35 3.49
N LYS A 64 2.40 16.08 4.71
CA LYS A 64 2.88 16.76 5.91
C LYS A 64 4.39 16.58 6.10
N TYR A 65 4.90 15.36 5.99
CA TYR A 65 6.32 15.09 6.19
C TYR A 65 7.19 15.54 5.01
N ALA A 66 6.67 15.50 3.78
CA ALA A 66 7.37 16.04 2.62
C ALA A 66 7.72 17.53 2.80
N VAL A 67 6.78 18.33 3.32
CA VAL A 67 7.01 19.76 3.61
C VAL A 67 8.07 19.95 4.71
N LEU A 68 8.08 19.10 5.74
CA LEU A 68 9.08 19.17 6.81
C LEU A 68 10.49 18.79 6.32
N CYS A 69 10.58 17.85 5.37
CA CYS A 69 11.86 17.43 4.80
C CYS A 69 12.37 18.38 3.71
N GLN A 70 11.48 19.13 3.05
CA GLN A 70 11.82 20.05 1.96
C GLN A 70 13.02 20.99 2.27
N PRO A 71 13.06 21.75 3.39
CA PRO A 71 14.21 22.61 3.68
C PRO A 71 15.51 21.84 3.86
N LEU A 72 15.45 20.60 4.36
CA LEU A 72 16.63 19.73 4.51
C LEU A 72 17.17 19.26 3.15
N PHE A 73 16.33 19.16 2.13
CA PHE A 73 16.73 18.82 0.77
C PHE A 73 17.14 20.03 -0.07
N GLU A 74 16.64 21.22 0.25
CA GLU A 74 17.01 22.47 -0.42
C GLU A 74 18.35 23.04 0.08
N LYS A 75 18.60 22.96 1.39
CA LYS A 75 19.80 23.52 2.05
C LYS A 75 21.15 23.01 1.47
N PRO A 76 21.31 21.73 1.08
CA PRO A 76 22.53 21.28 0.41
C PRO A 76 22.82 22.03 -0.89
N SER A 77 21.78 22.43 -1.65
CA SER A 77 21.94 23.23 -2.87
C SER A 77 22.48 24.62 -2.56
N GLU A 78 22.01 25.24 -1.48
CA GLU A 78 22.49 26.56 -1.04
C GLU A 78 23.97 26.51 -0.62
N ILE A 79 24.37 25.45 0.09
CA ILE A 79 25.76 25.21 0.50
C ILE A 79 26.65 24.95 -0.72
N MET A 80 26.25 24.04 -1.62
CA MET A 80 27.05 23.69 -2.81
C MET A 80 27.25 24.87 -3.76
N ASN A 81 26.25 25.74 -3.89
CA ASN A 81 26.33 26.93 -4.73
C ASN A 81 26.95 28.14 -4.02
N THR A 82 27.46 27.96 -2.79
CA THR A 82 28.04 29.04 -1.95
C THR A 82 27.07 30.21 -1.74
N LEU A 83 25.76 29.93 -1.76
CA LEU A 83 24.71 30.90 -1.41
C LEU A 83 24.52 31.01 0.11
N TYR A 84 24.98 29.98 0.84
CA TYR A 84 24.97 29.90 2.29
C TYR A 84 26.28 29.29 2.79
N GLU A 85 26.90 29.92 3.80
CA GLU A 85 28.07 29.39 4.48
C GLU A 85 27.62 28.68 5.78
N PRO A 86 27.84 27.37 5.94
CA PRO A 86 27.46 26.64 7.14
C PRO A 86 28.09 27.20 8.40
N THR A 87 27.34 27.17 9.52
CA THR A 87 27.90 27.54 10.81
C THR A 87 28.77 26.43 11.40
N GLU A 88 29.64 26.77 12.36
CA GLU A 88 30.49 25.78 13.04
C GLU A 88 29.68 24.67 13.73
N GLU A 89 28.46 24.99 14.18
CA GLU A 89 27.52 24.04 14.79
C GLU A 89 26.96 23.03 13.77
N GLU A 90 26.65 23.48 12.55
CA GLU A 90 26.13 22.64 11.47
C GLU A 90 27.19 21.71 10.87
N CYS A 91 28.47 22.06 11.02
CA CYS A 91 29.61 21.24 10.62
C CYS A 91 29.94 20.11 11.61
N GLN A 92 29.24 20.02 12.75
CA GLN A 92 29.44 18.94 13.72
C GLN A 92 28.64 17.69 13.35
N TRP A 93 29.24 16.81 12.54
CA TRP A 93 28.68 15.48 12.30
C TRP A 93 28.79 14.62 13.57
N LYS A 94 27.65 14.17 14.11
CA LYS A 94 27.60 13.20 15.22
C LYS A 94 27.00 11.88 14.71
N PRO A 95 27.76 10.77 14.71
CA PRO A 95 27.27 9.48 14.21
C PRO A 95 26.17 8.84 15.08
N ASP A 96 25.99 9.28 16.31
CA ASP A 96 25.23 8.54 17.33
C ASP A 96 23.70 8.57 17.21
N LYS A 97 23.10 9.20 16.20
CA LYS A 97 21.63 9.34 16.11
C LYS A 97 20.96 8.64 14.93
N GLU A 98 21.72 8.13 13.96
CA GLU A 98 21.11 7.38 12.85
C GLU A 98 20.65 5.98 13.29
N ASP A 99 21.41 5.34 14.19
CA ASP A 99 21.11 3.99 14.69
C ASP A 99 19.91 3.98 15.66
N GLU A 100 19.76 4.97 16.55
CA GLU A 100 18.63 5.07 17.50
C GLU A 100 17.27 5.22 16.81
N ILE A 101 17.19 6.00 15.73
CA ILE A 101 15.95 6.20 14.97
C ILE A 101 15.53 4.88 14.29
N SER A 102 16.49 4.09 13.82
CA SER A 102 16.23 2.80 13.18
C SER A 102 15.63 1.76 14.14
N GLU A 103 16.05 1.79 15.42
CA GLU A 103 15.54 0.87 16.44
C GLU A 103 14.15 1.30 16.93
N GLU A 104 13.89 2.60 17.11
CA GLU A 104 12.56 3.10 17.51
C GLU A 104 11.49 2.85 16.43
N LEU A 105 11.86 2.94 15.14
CA LEU A 105 10.97 2.58 14.03
C LEU A 105 10.65 1.08 13.98
N LYS A 106 11.61 0.22 14.35
CA LYS A 106 11.38 -1.24 14.41
C LYS A 106 10.45 -1.62 15.57
N GLU A 107 10.60 -0.99 16.74
CA GLU A 107 9.78 -1.29 17.92
C GLU A 107 8.30 -0.88 17.74
N LYS A 108 8.04 0.25 17.09
CA LYS A 108 6.65 0.68 16.80
C LYS A 108 5.97 -0.14 15.71
N ALA A 109 6.73 -0.79 14.82
CA ALA A 109 6.19 -1.66 13.78
C ALA A 109 5.79 -3.06 14.29
N THR A 110 6.30 -3.50 15.45
CA THR A 110 6.06 -4.85 15.99
C THR A 110 4.97 -4.92 17.06
N THR A 111 4.40 -3.80 17.49
CA THR A 111 3.48 -3.75 18.65
C THR A 111 1.98 -3.78 18.31
N GLU A 112 1.58 -3.91 17.04
CA GLU A 112 0.15 -3.90 16.64
C GLU A 112 -0.42 -5.25 16.12
N ASP A 113 0.33 -6.36 16.08
CA ASP A 113 -0.16 -7.66 15.54
C ASP A 113 -0.24 -8.82 16.56
N ASP A 114 -0.29 -8.52 17.86
CA ASP A 114 -0.49 -9.54 18.90
C ASP A 114 -1.73 -9.24 19.75
N THR A 115 -2.91 -9.38 19.15
CA THR A 115 -4.09 -9.87 19.88
C THR A 115 -5.15 -10.39 18.90
N LYS A 116 -5.13 -11.71 18.65
CA LYS A 116 -6.20 -12.65 19.04
C LYS A 116 -6.29 -13.83 18.06
N ASP A 117 -5.42 -14.82 18.24
CA ASP A 117 -5.72 -16.20 17.85
C ASP A 117 -5.68 -17.05 19.13
N GLU A 118 -6.81 -17.12 19.85
CA GLU A 118 -7.04 -18.21 20.79
C GLU A 118 -7.71 -19.36 20.01
N GLU A 119 -6.82 -20.24 19.54
CA GLU A 119 -7.06 -21.60 19.11
C GLU A 119 -7.97 -22.33 20.12
N LYS A 120 -9.20 -22.67 19.72
CA LYS A 120 -9.99 -23.70 20.41
C LYS A 120 -9.87 -25.03 19.64
N GLU A 121 -9.11 -25.90 20.28
CA GLU A 121 -8.83 -27.29 19.97
C GLU A 121 -10.01 -28.06 19.32
N ARG A 122 -9.68 -28.78 18.25
CA ARG A 122 -10.49 -29.93 17.80
C ARG A 122 -10.11 -31.13 18.67
N PRO A 123 -11.03 -31.80 19.38
CA PRO A 123 -10.79 -33.15 19.83
C PRO A 123 -11.11 -34.11 18.69
N GLN A 124 -10.09 -34.81 18.21
CA GLN A 124 -10.29 -36.11 17.56
C GLN A 124 -10.91 -37.06 18.59
N GLY A 125 -12.02 -37.70 18.22
CA GLY A 125 -12.67 -38.72 19.04
C GLY A 125 -13.39 -39.72 18.14
N ASN A 126 -12.90 -40.96 18.16
CA ASN A 126 -13.50 -42.15 17.56
C ASN A 126 -14.97 -42.33 17.99
N SER A 127 -15.83 -42.72 17.05
CA SER A 127 -16.64 -43.95 17.08
C SER A 127 -17.41 -44.14 15.79
#